data_AF-A0A7X5ICQ2-F1
#
_entry.id   AF-A0A7X5ICQ2-F1
#
_cell.length_a   1.000
_cell.length_b   1.000
_cell.length_c   1.000
_cell.angle_alpha   90.00
_cell.angle_beta   90.00
_cell.angle_gamma   90.00
#
_symmetry.space_group_name_H-M   'P 1'
#
loop_
_entity.id
_entity.type
_entity.pdbx_description
1 polymer ?
#
loop_
_entity_poly.entity_id
_entity_poly.type
_entity_poly.pdbx_seq_one_letter_code
_entity_poly.pdbx_strand_id
1 'polypeptide(L)'
;MSLKKIVKEHLQESINERNRKRLLNRTPSIICSNCTGGFLYHWLALEFRSPFINLYMTPGDFVTALEHFQEFMETDFDEIQMQGLDYPIGRGAYDTRIHFMHYKNFAEAQTAWNRRRTRIDVRNMGIMLANLGGGGETYGILERFEQLPFKNKVVFTDRAYPEMKSVFPLKGYDCRNGKNGNVYATQKLNGMRYIDQFDYVEWLNRLAE
;
A
#
# COMPACT_ATOMS: atom_id res chain seq x y z
N MET A 1 -20.29 16.25 -14.17
CA MET A 1 -19.45 16.29 -12.94
C MET A 1 -19.54 17.68 -12.33
N SER A 2 -19.49 17.80 -10.99
CA SER A 2 -19.47 19.11 -10.32
C SER A 2 -18.16 19.87 -10.59
N LEU A 3 -18.20 21.20 -10.69
CA LEU A 3 -17.03 22.07 -10.86
C LEU A 3 -15.95 21.81 -9.79
N LYS A 4 -16.37 21.55 -8.54
CA LYS A 4 -15.47 21.21 -7.42
C LYS A 4 -14.65 19.93 -7.70
N LYS A 5 -15.26 18.95 -8.37
CA LYS A 5 -14.59 17.70 -8.74
C LYS A 5 -13.53 17.93 -9.82
N ILE A 6 -13.86 18.72 -10.84
CA ILE A 6 -12.95 19.07 -11.95
C ILE A 6 -11.72 19.82 -11.42
N VAL A 7 -11.93 20.85 -10.59
CA VAL A 7 -10.83 21.62 -9.99
C VAL A 7 -9.92 20.73 -9.15
N LYS A 8 -10.51 19.86 -8.33
CA LYS A 8 -9.76 18.89 -7.52
C LYS A 8 -8.90 17.96 -8.39
N GLU A 9 -9.47 17.39 -9.45
CA GLU A 9 -8.76 16.49 -10.37
C GLU A 9 -7.59 17.19 -11.05
N HIS A 10 -7.78 18.44 -11.50
CA HIS A 10 -6.72 19.24 -12.10
C HIS A 10 -5.57 19.53 -11.11
N LEU A 11 -5.90 19.88 -9.87
CA LEU A 11 -4.90 20.11 -8.82
C LEU A 11 -4.12 18.84 -8.49
N GLN A 12 -4.80 17.70 -8.42
CA GLN A 12 -4.15 16.39 -8.21
C GLN A 12 -3.24 16.03 -9.37
N GLU A 13 -3.65 16.30 -10.62
CA GLU A 13 -2.80 16.01 -11.77
C GLU A 13 -1.57 16.92 -11.79
N SER A 14 -1.68 18.20 -11.44
CA SER A 14 -0.52 19.07 -11.28
C SER A 14 0.46 18.59 -10.19
N ILE A 15 -0.03 18.00 -9.10
CA ILE A 15 0.82 17.33 -8.10
C ILE A 15 1.51 16.11 -8.73
N ASN A 16 0.74 15.25 -9.41
CA ASN A 16 1.26 14.03 -10.03
C ASN A 16 2.33 14.35 -11.10
N GLU A 17 2.11 15.34 -11.96
CA GLU A 17 3.08 15.79 -12.98
C GLU A 17 4.40 16.24 -12.37
N ARG A 18 4.35 17.03 -11.29
CA ARG A 18 5.56 17.44 -10.55
C ARG A 18 6.29 16.23 -9.97
N ASN A 19 5.55 15.28 -9.42
CA ASN A 19 6.11 14.04 -8.86
C ASN A 19 6.74 13.16 -9.95
N ARG A 20 6.11 13.04 -11.14
CA ARG A 20 6.68 12.32 -12.30
C ARG A 20 8.00 12.93 -12.80
N LYS A 21 8.09 14.27 -12.81
CA LYS A 21 9.31 15.00 -13.20
C LYS A 21 10.49 14.77 -12.25
N ARG A 22 10.19 14.64 -10.94
CA ARG A 22 11.18 14.38 -9.88
C ARG A 22 11.59 12.91 -9.76
N LEU A 23 10.75 12.00 -10.23
CA LEU A 23 11.00 10.56 -10.14
C LEU A 23 12.13 10.16 -11.10
N LEU A 24 13.18 9.56 -10.54
CA LEU A 24 14.33 9.00 -11.24
C LEU A 24 14.22 7.48 -11.33
N ASN A 25 13.73 6.82 -10.28
CA ASN A 25 13.53 5.38 -10.26
C ASN A 25 12.32 4.96 -11.11
N ARG A 26 12.55 4.23 -12.20
CA ARG A 26 11.50 3.81 -13.15
C ARG A 26 11.00 2.39 -12.95
N THR A 27 11.63 1.62 -12.07
CA THR A 27 11.28 0.20 -11.85
C THR A 27 11.10 -0.19 -10.37
N PRO A 28 10.55 0.67 -9.48
CA PRO A 28 10.39 0.30 -8.08
C PRO A 28 9.38 -0.83 -7.90
N SER A 29 9.64 -1.73 -6.95
CA SER A 29 8.69 -2.73 -6.47
C SER A 29 8.05 -2.27 -5.17
N ILE A 30 6.82 -1.76 -5.25
CA ILE A 30 6.04 -1.29 -4.09
C ILE A 30 5.20 -2.44 -3.52
N ILE A 31 5.52 -2.90 -2.32
CA ILE A 31 4.71 -3.85 -1.55
C ILE A 31 3.84 -3.04 -0.59
N CYS A 32 2.54 -3.00 -0.82
CA CYS A 32 1.63 -2.19 -0.03
C CYS A 32 0.45 -2.99 0.47
N SER A 33 0.07 -2.75 1.73
CA SER A 33 -1.00 -3.46 2.41
C SER A 33 -2.40 -3.19 1.85
N ASN A 34 -2.57 -2.14 1.05
CA ASN A 34 -3.83 -1.81 0.39
C ASN A 34 -3.63 -1.13 -0.98
N CYS A 35 -4.72 -0.63 -1.57
CA CYS A 35 -4.74 0.05 -2.87
C CYS A 35 -3.81 1.27 -3.02
N THR A 36 -3.22 1.79 -1.92
CA THR A 36 -2.26 2.90 -1.97
C THR A 36 -1.13 2.62 -2.96
N GLY A 37 -0.58 1.39 -2.97
CA GLY A 37 0.48 1.02 -3.91
C GLY A 37 0.05 1.18 -5.37
N GLY A 38 -1.13 0.68 -5.73
CA GLY A 38 -1.69 0.83 -7.08
C GLY A 38 -1.91 2.29 -7.48
N PHE A 39 -2.39 3.12 -6.56
CA PHE A 39 -2.51 4.56 -6.79
C PHE A 39 -1.16 5.23 -7.05
N LEU A 40 -0.11 4.90 -6.28
CA LEU A 40 1.23 5.46 -6.50
C LEU A 40 1.77 5.09 -7.88
N TYR A 41 1.67 3.83 -8.29
CA TYR A 41 2.05 3.41 -9.64
C TYR A 41 1.31 4.21 -10.72
N HIS A 42 -0.02 4.36 -10.60
CA HIS A 42 -0.81 5.13 -11.55
C HIS A 42 -0.44 6.61 -11.59
N TRP A 43 -0.33 7.26 -10.43
CA TRP A 43 -0.01 8.68 -10.34
C TRP A 43 1.39 8.97 -10.90
N LEU A 44 2.33 8.04 -10.74
CA LEU A 44 3.68 8.15 -11.25
C LEU A 44 3.88 7.62 -12.67
N ALA A 45 2.81 7.14 -13.32
CA ALA A 45 2.86 6.53 -14.66
C ALA A 45 3.87 5.37 -14.76
N LEU A 46 3.90 4.52 -13.75
CA LEU A 46 4.79 3.36 -13.65
C LEU A 46 4.05 2.06 -13.98
N GLU A 47 4.78 1.09 -14.50
CA GLU A 47 4.26 -0.28 -14.63
C GLU A 47 4.13 -0.93 -13.24
N PHE A 48 3.06 -1.71 -13.02
CA PHE A 48 2.95 -2.55 -11.83
C PHE A 48 4.06 -3.62 -11.79
N ARG A 49 5.01 -3.45 -10.86
CA ARG A 49 6.12 -4.37 -10.57
C ARG A 49 6.01 -5.09 -9.22
N SER A 50 4.77 -5.22 -8.76
CA SER A 50 4.40 -5.91 -7.53
C SER A 50 3.03 -6.57 -7.75
N PRO A 51 2.76 -7.72 -7.15
CA PRO A 51 1.44 -8.33 -7.17
C PRO A 51 0.47 -7.72 -6.15
N PHE A 52 0.96 -6.87 -5.23
CA PHE A 52 0.17 -6.13 -4.22
C PHE A 52 -0.61 -4.96 -4.84
N ILE A 53 -1.47 -5.29 -5.80
CA ILE A 53 -2.24 -4.34 -6.61
C ILE A 53 -3.70 -4.73 -6.53
N ASN A 54 -4.58 -3.72 -6.42
CA ASN A 54 -6.03 -3.91 -6.40
C ASN A 54 -6.53 -4.84 -5.28
N LEU A 55 -5.83 -4.80 -4.15
CA LEU A 55 -6.08 -5.67 -3.02
C LEU A 55 -5.92 -4.95 -1.69
N TYR A 56 -6.32 -5.65 -0.64
CA TYR A 56 -6.19 -5.24 0.75
C TYR A 56 -5.82 -6.46 1.61
N MET A 57 -4.93 -6.25 2.57
CA MET A 57 -4.66 -7.18 3.68
C MET A 57 -4.88 -6.44 4.99
N THR A 58 -5.32 -7.13 6.04
CA THR A 58 -5.33 -6.51 7.37
C THR A 58 -3.90 -6.20 7.80
N PRO A 59 -3.67 -5.24 8.72
CA PRO A 59 -2.33 -4.97 9.23
C PRO A 59 -1.65 -6.21 9.82
N GLY A 60 -2.41 -7.06 10.54
CA GLY A 60 -1.93 -8.34 11.06
C GLY A 60 -1.51 -9.30 9.96
N ASP A 61 -2.39 -9.56 9.00
CA ASP A 61 -2.09 -10.45 7.86
C ASP A 61 -0.89 -9.95 7.05
N PHE A 62 -0.81 -8.65 6.82
CA PHE A 62 0.27 -8.03 6.05
C PHE A 62 1.61 -8.17 6.76
N VAL A 63 1.67 -7.90 8.06
CA VAL A 63 2.91 -8.06 8.84
C VAL A 63 3.32 -9.52 8.92
N THR A 64 2.39 -10.44 9.18
CA THR A 64 2.67 -11.89 9.17
C THR A 64 3.20 -12.35 7.81
N ALA A 65 2.58 -11.90 6.71
CA ALA A 65 3.07 -12.19 5.36
C ALA A 65 4.50 -11.67 5.12
N LEU A 66 4.84 -10.51 5.68
CA LEU A 66 6.18 -9.90 5.54
C LEU A 66 7.23 -10.53 6.45
N GLU A 67 6.88 -11.04 7.63
CA GLU A 67 7.76 -11.84 8.49
C GLU A 67 8.19 -13.13 7.79
N HIS A 68 7.34 -13.66 6.92
CA HIS A 68 7.56 -14.88 6.14
C HIS A 68 7.57 -14.62 4.63
N PHE A 69 8.15 -13.49 4.20
CA PHE A 69 7.97 -12.95 2.85
C PHE A 69 8.29 -13.93 1.72
N GLN A 70 9.41 -14.64 1.80
CA GLN A 70 9.78 -15.59 0.73
C GLN A 70 8.73 -16.69 0.57
N GLU A 71 8.39 -17.36 1.67
CA GLU A 71 7.40 -18.44 1.67
C GLU A 71 6.02 -17.94 1.24
N PHE A 72 5.59 -16.79 1.75
CA PHE A 72 4.33 -16.16 1.35
C PHE A 72 4.27 -15.86 -0.15
N MET A 73 5.36 -15.39 -0.74
CA MET A 73 5.45 -15.07 -2.17
C MET A 73 5.47 -16.30 -3.07
N GLU A 74 5.98 -17.43 -2.57
CA GLU A 74 6.04 -18.71 -3.29
C GLU A 74 4.72 -19.49 -3.18
N THR A 75 3.98 -19.32 -2.09
CA THR A 75 2.72 -20.01 -1.79
C THR A 75 1.58 -19.55 -2.71
N ASP A 76 0.87 -20.51 -3.31
CA ASP A 76 -0.40 -20.25 -4.00
C ASP A 76 -1.53 -20.05 -2.99
N PHE A 77 -2.60 -19.33 -3.38
CA PHE A 77 -3.72 -19.07 -2.48
C PHE A 77 -4.83 -20.12 -2.66
N ASP A 78 -5.53 -20.42 -1.57
CA ASP A 78 -6.84 -21.08 -1.62
C ASP A 78 -7.94 -20.03 -1.64
N GLU A 79 -8.98 -20.22 -2.46
CA GLU A 79 -10.16 -19.35 -2.41
C GLU A 79 -10.97 -19.60 -1.13
N ILE A 80 -11.23 -18.55 -0.36
CA ILE A 80 -12.20 -18.59 0.74
C ILE A 80 -13.50 -17.91 0.28
N GLN A 81 -14.61 -18.62 0.44
CA GLN A 81 -15.94 -18.05 0.26
C GLN A 81 -16.40 -17.36 1.56
N MET A 82 -16.64 -16.05 1.48
CA MET A 82 -17.24 -15.28 2.57
C MET A 82 -18.54 -14.62 2.09
N GLN A 83 -19.63 -14.88 2.80
CA GLN A 83 -20.92 -14.28 2.47
C GLN A 83 -20.89 -12.75 2.61
N GLY A 84 -21.56 -12.06 1.70
CA GLY A 84 -21.74 -10.60 1.76
C GLY A 84 -20.58 -9.77 1.19
N LEU A 85 -19.62 -10.40 0.51
CA LEU A 85 -18.54 -9.71 -0.19
C LEU A 85 -18.72 -9.83 -1.71
N ASP A 86 -18.37 -8.76 -2.42
CA ASP A 86 -18.45 -8.62 -3.88
C ASP A 86 -17.10 -8.82 -4.58
N TYR A 87 -16.10 -9.32 -3.86
CA TYR A 87 -14.76 -9.57 -4.34
C TYR A 87 -14.21 -10.90 -3.76
N PRO A 88 -13.26 -11.56 -4.44
CA PRO A 88 -12.69 -12.83 -3.99
C PRO A 88 -11.68 -12.64 -2.85
N ILE A 89 -11.55 -13.66 -2.00
CA ILE A 89 -10.55 -13.72 -0.93
C ILE A 89 -9.63 -14.93 -1.16
N GLY A 90 -8.33 -14.69 -1.05
CA GLY A 90 -7.32 -15.75 -0.98
C GLY A 90 -6.84 -15.98 0.45
N ARG A 91 -6.61 -17.25 0.80
CA ARG A 91 -5.85 -17.67 1.97
C ARG A 91 -4.45 -18.08 1.55
N GLY A 92 -3.44 -17.43 2.10
CA GLY A 92 -2.03 -17.72 1.82
C GLY A 92 -1.36 -18.49 2.95
N ALA A 93 -0.03 -18.47 2.93
CA ALA A 93 0.79 -18.99 4.02
C ALA A 93 0.37 -18.37 5.37
N TYR A 94 0.51 -19.13 6.46
CA TYR A 94 0.19 -18.69 7.82
C TYR A 94 -1.27 -18.24 8.03
N ASP A 95 -2.21 -18.79 7.25
CA ASP A 95 -3.65 -18.41 7.23
C ASP A 95 -3.89 -16.91 6.94
N THR A 96 -2.90 -16.24 6.36
CA THR A 96 -3.01 -14.83 6.01
C THR A 96 -4.05 -14.63 4.91
N ARG A 97 -4.86 -13.57 5.04
CA ARG A 97 -5.93 -13.29 4.10
C ARG A 97 -5.60 -12.12 3.19
N ILE A 98 -5.93 -12.29 1.92
CA ILE A 98 -5.82 -11.26 0.89
C ILE A 98 -7.17 -11.03 0.24
N HIS A 99 -7.65 -9.79 0.33
CA HIS A 99 -8.93 -9.35 -0.23
C HIS A 99 -8.66 -8.74 -1.61
N PHE A 100 -9.04 -9.43 -2.68
CA PHE A 100 -8.77 -9.02 -4.06
C PHE A 100 -9.85 -8.06 -4.59
N MET A 101 -9.90 -6.88 -3.98
CA MET A 101 -10.96 -5.85 -4.10
C MET A 101 -11.44 -5.48 -5.51
N HIS A 102 -10.57 -5.52 -6.54
CA HIS A 102 -10.95 -5.09 -7.89
C HIS A 102 -10.77 -6.19 -8.96
N TYR A 103 -11.00 -7.44 -8.58
CA TYR A 103 -10.99 -8.58 -9.48
C TYR A 103 -12.38 -9.20 -9.60
N LYS A 104 -12.73 -9.67 -10.80
CA LYS A 104 -14.06 -10.25 -11.04
C LYS A 104 -14.25 -11.58 -10.31
N ASN A 105 -13.19 -12.36 -10.20
CA ASN A 105 -13.19 -13.67 -9.55
C ASN A 105 -11.77 -14.06 -9.12
N PHE A 106 -11.68 -15.10 -8.29
CA PHE A 106 -10.43 -15.55 -7.71
C PHE A 106 -9.39 -16.00 -8.76
N ALA A 107 -9.82 -16.69 -9.81
CA ALA A 107 -8.93 -17.13 -10.88
C ALA A 107 -8.23 -15.96 -11.60
N GLU A 108 -8.96 -14.87 -11.87
CA GLU A 108 -8.38 -13.63 -12.41
C GLU A 108 -7.36 -13.02 -11.45
N ALA A 109 -7.69 -12.96 -10.16
CA ALA A 109 -6.80 -12.46 -9.13
C ALA A 109 -5.50 -13.27 -9.02
N GLN A 110 -5.60 -14.60 -8.93
CA GLN A 110 -4.46 -15.52 -8.88
C GLN A 110 -3.58 -15.40 -10.13
N THR A 111 -4.18 -15.31 -11.32
CA THR A 111 -3.45 -15.13 -12.59
C THR A 111 -2.67 -13.82 -12.59
N ALA A 112 -3.31 -12.73 -12.15
CA ALA A 112 -2.66 -11.42 -12.08
C ALA A 112 -1.56 -11.37 -11.01
N TRP A 113 -1.78 -12.01 -9.86
CA TRP A 113 -0.78 -12.18 -8.79
C TRP A 113 0.45 -12.93 -9.33
N ASN A 114 0.24 -14.12 -9.89
CA ASN A 114 1.31 -14.98 -10.39
C ASN A 114 2.13 -14.31 -11.51
N ARG A 115 1.47 -13.55 -12.39
CA ARG A 115 2.16 -12.78 -13.43
C ARG A 115 2.99 -11.61 -12.87
N ARG A 116 2.54 -10.96 -11.79
CA ARG A 116 3.19 -9.76 -11.25
C ARG A 116 4.24 -10.07 -10.19
N ARG A 117 4.13 -11.20 -9.46
CA ARG A 117 5.14 -11.61 -8.46
C ARG A 117 6.51 -11.82 -9.09
N THR A 118 6.57 -12.28 -10.33
CA THR A 118 7.82 -12.49 -11.09
C THR A 118 8.55 -11.19 -11.46
N ARG A 119 7.92 -10.03 -11.28
CA ARG A 119 8.49 -8.71 -11.61
C ARG A 119 9.17 -8.03 -10.44
N ILE A 120 9.03 -8.58 -9.23
CA ILE A 120 9.60 -7.98 -8.02
C ILE A 120 11.12 -7.94 -8.16
N ASP A 121 11.69 -6.77 -7.92
CA ASP A 121 13.12 -6.61 -7.68
C ASP A 121 13.33 -6.30 -6.19
N VAL A 122 13.76 -7.30 -5.43
CA VAL A 122 13.98 -7.20 -3.98
C VAL A 122 15.00 -6.12 -3.62
N ARG A 123 15.96 -5.84 -4.52
CA ARG A 123 16.97 -4.78 -4.30
C ARG A 123 16.42 -3.38 -4.58
N ASN A 124 15.26 -3.27 -5.23
CA ASN A 124 14.58 -2.02 -5.55
C ASN A 124 13.15 -2.02 -4.98
N MET A 125 13.00 -2.58 -3.77
CA MET A 125 11.72 -2.84 -3.14
C MET A 125 11.49 -1.93 -1.94
N GLY A 126 10.27 -1.43 -1.82
CA GLY A 126 9.82 -0.63 -0.69
C GLY A 126 8.52 -1.18 -0.10
N ILE A 127 8.45 -1.24 1.23
CA ILE A 127 7.28 -1.74 1.98
C ILE A 127 6.46 -0.56 2.53
N MET A 128 5.15 -0.57 2.33
CA MET A 128 4.23 0.45 2.83
C MET A 128 3.04 -0.17 3.57
N LEU A 129 2.96 0.04 4.88
CA LEU A 129 1.75 -0.24 5.66
C LEU A 129 0.87 1.03 5.71
N ALA A 130 -0.19 1.02 4.91
CA ALA A 130 -1.01 2.21 4.60
C ALA A 130 -2.43 2.17 5.17
N ASN A 131 -2.73 1.18 6.01
CA ASN A 131 -4.05 0.93 6.61
C ASN A 131 -3.92 0.40 8.05
N LEU A 132 -2.92 0.85 8.81
CA LEU A 132 -2.57 0.35 10.15
C LEU A 132 -3.78 0.15 11.09
N GLY A 133 -4.84 0.96 10.93
CA GLY A 133 -5.99 0.91 11.83
C GLY A 133 -5.68 1.51 13.19
N GLY A 134 -6.71 1.69 14.01
CA GLY A 134 -6.55 2.07 15.42
C GLY A 134 -7.12 0.99 16.32
N GLY A 135 -6.58 0.87 17.54
CA GLY A 135 -7.06 -0.10 18.54
C GLY A 135 -5.93 -0.58 19.44
N GLY A 136 -6.26 -1.52 20.34
CA GLY A 136 -5.30 -2.08 21.30
C GLY A 136 -4.14 -2.84 20.66
N GLU A 137 -4.33 -3.40 19.46
CA GLU A 137 -3.31 -4.18 18.75
C GLU A 137 -2.33 -3.31 17.94
N THR A 138 -2.63 -2.02 17.74
CA THR A 138 -1.85 -1.13 16.88
C THR A 138 -0.38 -1.08 17.27
N TYR A 139 -0.06 -1.01 18.56
CA TYR A 139 1.32 -0.92 19.01
C TYR A 139 2.11 -2.21 18.72
N GLY A 140 1.52 -3.39 18.97
CA GLY A 140 2.17 -4.66 18.65
C GLY A 140 2.40 -4.87 17.15
N ILE A 141 1.50 -4.39 16.30
CA ILE A 141 1.70 -4.38 14.84
C ILE A 141 2.88 -3.47 14.45
N LEU A 142 2.98 -2.28 15.07
CA LEU A 142 4.08 -1.36 14.82
C LEU A 142 5.43 -1.94 15.25
N GLU A 143 5.50 -2.55 16.42
CA GLU A 143 6.72 -3.23 16.90
C GLU A 143 7.17 -4.31 15.94
N ARG A 144 6.26 -5.20 15.52
CA ARG A 144 6.56 -6.25 14.53
C ARG A 144 7.01 -5.65 13.20
N PHE A 145 6.33 -4.61 12.71
CA PHE A 145 6.68 -3.94 11.46
C PHE A 145 8.07 -3.30 11.51
N GLU A 146 8.45 -2.68 12.63
CA GLU A 146 9.78 -2.08 12.83
C GLU A 146 10.90 -3.13 12.74
N GLN A 147 10.66 -4.34 13.27
CA GLN A 147 11.63 -5.45 13.26
C GLN A 147 11.80 -6.14 11.90
N LEU A 148 10.90 -5.91 10.94
CA LEU A 148 11.00 -6.56 9.63
C LEU A 148 12.35 -6.26 8.95
N PRO A 149 13.02 -7.24 8.32
CA PRO A 149 14.37 -7.10 7.79
C PRO A 149 14.43 -6.36 6.43
N PHE A 150 13.48 -5.45 6.16
CA PHE A 150 13.49 -4.61 4.97
C PHE A 150 14.15 -3.26 5.25
N LYS A 151 15.12 -2.90 4.39
CA LYS A 151 15.82 -1.61 4.44
C LYS A 151 14.85 -0.43 4.28
N ASN A 152 13.98 -0.51 3.28
CA ASN A 152 13.06 0.56 2.92
C ASN A 152 11.63 0.17 3.30
N LYS A 153 11.19 0.63 4.47
CA LYS A 153 9.82 0.39 4.96
C LYS A 153 9.25 1.63 5.65
N VAL A 154 7.96 1.86 5.47
CA VAL A 154 7.22 2.95 6.11
C VAL A 154 5.82 2.49 6.52
N VAL A 155 5.38 2.91 7.69
CA VAL A 155 4.02 2.77 8.19
C VAL A 155 3.43 4.14 8.46
N PHE A 156 2.21 4.38 7.99
CA PHE A 156 1.52 5.65 8.17
C PHE A 156 0.60 5.63 9.39
N THR A 157 0.75 6.62 10.27
CA THR A 157 0.05 6.70 11.57
C THR A 157 -0.67 8.05 11.76
N ASP A 158 -1.54 8.13 12.76
CA ASP A 158 -2.21 9.36 13.22
C ASP A 158 -1.39 10.15 14.26
N ARG A 159 -0.34 9.52 14.82
CA ARG A 159 0.53 10.06 15.88
C ARG A 159 1.97 9.56 15.77
N ALA A 160 2.89 10.29 16.38
CA ALA A 160 4.30 9.92 16.39
C ALA A 160 4.59 8.77 17.37
N TYR A 161 5.57 7.94 17.00
CA TYR A 161 6.21 6.92 17.83
C TYR A 161 7.73 7.12 17.69
N PRO A 162 8.33 8.07 18.45
CA PRO A 162 9.70 8.56 18.22
C PRO A 162 10.79 7.47 18.26
N GLU A 163 10.51 6.35 18.90
CA GLU A 163 11.37 5.18 19.03
C GLU A 163 11.41 4.29 17.79
N MET A 164 10.46 4.44 16.85
CA MET A 164 10.34 3.60 15.65
C MET A 164 10.68 4.39 14.39
N LYS A 165 11.69 3.95 13.64
CA LYS A 165 12.20 4.68 12.46
C LYS A 165 11.29 4.55 11.25
N SER A 166 10.51 3.47 11.17
CA SER A 166 9.61 3.22 10.05
C SER A 166 8.30 4.01 10.13
N VAL A 167 8.03 4.69 11.25
CA VAL A 167 6.77 5.43 11.46
C VAL A 167 6.80 6.81 10.81
N PHE A 168 5.77 7.12 10.02
CA PHE A 168 5.52 8.45 9.49
C PHE A 168 4.12 8.97 9.89
N PRO A 169 4.02 9.91 10.85
CA PRO A 169 2.74 10.47 11.27
C PRO A 169 2.18 11.45 10.24
N LEU A 170 0.93 11.25 9.85
CA LEU A 170 0.21 12.10 8.89
C LEU A 170 -0.68 13.10 9.63
N LYS A 171 -0.42 14.40 9.47
CA LYS A 171 -1.22 15.44 10.15
C LYS A 171 -2.67 15.37 9.66
N GLY A 172 -3.61 15.41 10.61
CA GLY A 172 -5.06 15.37 10.37
C GLY A 172 -5.60 14.01 9.91
N TYR A 173 -4.76 12.97 9.90
CA TYR A 173 -5.14 11.59 9.59
C TYR A 173 -5.66 10.92 10.87
N ASP A 174 -6.63 10.01 10.73
CA ASP A 174 -7.11 9.19 11.83
C ASP A 174 -7.15 7.73 11.38
N CYS A 175 -6.30 6.90 11.98
CA CYS A 175 -6.20 5.49 11.66
C CYS A 175 -7.51 4.72 11.94
N ARG A 176 -8.42 5.26 12.77
CA ARG A 176 -9.71 4.64 13.11
C ARG A 176 -10.77 4.86 12.05
N ASN A 177 -10.56 5.77 11.09
CA ASN A 177 -11.55 6.11 10.07
C ASN A 177 -11.75 5.02 9.00
N GLY A 178 -11.05 3.88 9.10
CA GLY A 178 -11.27 2.70 8.26
C GLY A 178 -11.31 3.03 6.77
N LYS A 179 -12.37 2.60 6.07
CA LYS A 179 -12.59 2.83 4.62
C LYS A 179 -12.63 4.32 4.22
N ASN A 180 -12.93 5.23 5.15
CA ASN A 180 -13.00 6.68 4.93
C ASN A 180 -11.68 7.40 5.26
N GLY A 181 -10.73 6.71 5.89
CA GLY A 181 -9.41 7.21 6.26
C GLY A 181 -8.30 6.52 5.45
N ASN A 182 -8.36 6.55 4.13
CA ASN A 182 -7.26 6.07 3.30
C ASN A 182 -6.18 7.15 3.19
N VAL A 183 -4.90 6.76 3.18
CA VAL A 183 -3.80 7.73 3.01
C VAL A 183 -3.80 8.40 1.62
N TYR A 184 -4.46 7.80 0.63
CA TYR A 184 -4.70 8.42 -0.69
C TYR A 184 -5.92 9.35 -0.73
N ALA A 185 -6.68 9.49 0.36
CA ALA A 185 -7.82 10.40 0.43
C ALA A 185 -7.37 11.87 0.45
N THR A 186 -8.19 12.73 -0.15
CA THR A 186 -7.92 14.17 -0.28
C THR A 186 -8.24 14.90 1.02
N GLN A 187 -7.28 15.66 1.54
CA GLN A 187 -7.40 16.42 2.79
C GLN A 187 -8.02 17.80 2.61
N LYS A 188 -7.70 18.47 1.50
CA LYS A 188 -7.83 19.92 1.36
C LYS A 188 -8.40 20.30 0.00
N LEU A 189 -8.93 21.50 -0.08
CA LEU A 189 -9.43 22.09 -1.35
C LEU A 189 -8.31 22.28 -2.39
N ASN A 190 -7.03 22.27 -1.96
CA ASN A 190 -5.88 22.36 -2.85
C ASN A 190 -5.50 21.01 -3.51
N GLY A 191 -6.32 19.96 -3.35
CA GLY A 191 -6.12 18.65 -3.99
C GLY A 191 -5.17 17.70 -3.26
N MET A 192 -4.41 18.19 -2.26
CA MET A 192 -3.46 17.36 -1.51
C MET A 192 -4.15 16.20 -0.79
N ARG A 193 -3.50 15.04 -0.82
CA ARG A 193 -3.88 13.80 -0.14
C ARG A 193 -3.07 13.62 1.13
N TYR A 194 -3.49 12.71 2.01
CA TYR A 194 -2.74 12.45 3.24
C TYR A 194 -1.28 12.06 2.97
N ILE A 195 -1.08 11.14 2.03
CA ILE A 195 0.24 10.62 1.63
C ILE A 195 1.15 11.68 0.99
N ASP A 196 0.61 12.79 0.47
CA ASP A 196 1.44 13.87 -0.12
C ASP A 196 2.28 14.62 0.93
N GLN A 197 2.07 14.35 2.24
CA GLN A 197 2.95 14.82 3.31
C GLN A 197 4.27 14.01 3.40
N PHE A 198 4.26 12.78 2.91
CA PHE A 198 5.44 11.93 2.83
C PHE A 198 6.04 12.07 1.44
N ASP A 199 7.34 12.34 1.35
CA ASP A 199 8.03 12.46 0.06
C ASP A 199 8.28 11.08 -0.55
N TYR A 200 7.19 10.44 -0.98
CA TYR A 200 7.25 9.10 -1.56
C TYR A 200 8.05 9.08 -2.85
N VAL A 201 8.22 10.20 -3.57
CA VAL A 201 9.06 10.25 -4.77
C VAL A 201 10.52 10.12 -4.41
N GLU A 202 10.99 10.90 -3.43
CA GLU A 202 12.37 10.80 -2.97
C GLU A 202 12.64 9.44 -2.31
N TRP A 203 11.69 8.93 -1.53
CA TRP A 203 11.79 7.59 -0.95
C TRP A 203 11.90 6.51 -2.03
N LEU A 204 11.10 6.59 -3.12
CA LEU A 204 11.20 5.68 -4.25
C LEU A 204 12.56 5.80 -4.98
N ASN A 205 13.11 7.01 -5.13
CA ASN A 205 14.40 7.23 -5.78
C ASN A 205 15.56 6.51 -5.07
N ARG A 206 15.47 6.36 -3.74
CA ARG A 206 16.53 5.76 -2.91
C ARG A 206 16.40 4.25 -2.68
N LEU A 207 15.38 3.60 -3.27
CA LEU A 207 15.13 2.18 -3.00
C LEU A 207 16.29 1.26 -3.42
N ALA A 208 17.02 1.63 -4.48
CA ALA A 208 18.11 0.84 -5.05
C ALA A 208 19.52 1.29 -4.57
N GLU A 209 19.59 2.30 -3.70
CA GLU A 209 20.79 2.65 -2.93
C GLU A 209 20.98 1.66 -1.78
#